data_AF-A0A1A8EBP4-F1
#
_entry.id   AF-A0A1A8EBP4-F1
#
_cell.length_a   1.000
_cell.length_b   1.000
_cell.length_c   1.000
_cell.angle_alpha   90.00
_cell.angle_beta   90.00
_cell.angle_gamma   90.00
#
_symmetry.space_group_name_H-M   'P 1'
#
loop_
_entity.id
_entity.type
_entity.pdbx_description
1 polymer ?
#
loop_
_entity_poly.entity_id
_entity_poly.type
_entity_poly.pdbx_seq_one_letter_code
_entity_poly.pdbx_strand_id
1 'polypeptide(L)'
;MRSNRPHVAARMLSLSFLIFHFAISSSRKDSENRDEIHVIHKNKLDLQEIVFVIQSQSNSFHVKQAERRRADLLEQAHSLREDPPVVLCLHSLSDNEGDWSILPLLPYMSRSFGRNSSWIVFLQEETNVNTVPLLQVLAKFDKDKEWFLGKPLYDEESTIIHHYAFAENPSVFKYPDFAAAWALSIPLVVRLADKVRDEPLKSDFTIDLKHEIALYIWDNGNGPRLTAVPELCTEPEDSPRAHHCATTLRKEPPACGESVKREDMFVAVKTCRKFHSERVPVIKKTWEKDALFLEYYSDHADPSIPTINLGVPNTERGHCGKTFAILQRFLSNAVPNTKWLVVVDDDTLISLPRLRVLLGCYDPSEPVCLGERYGYGLSQGGYSYITGGGGMVFSREAVVRILNSGCKCYSDDAPDDMVLGMCLNALGLPITHSPLFHQARPDDYAKDLLAHQVPISFHKHWNINPVAVFNKWLRNDMKTPNGLDKNARTEL
;
A
#
# COMPACT_ATOMS: atom_id res chain seq x y z
N MET A 1 -48.80 -67.96 59.40
CA MET A 1 -48.32 -68.94 60.40
C MET A 1 -47.45 -68.19 61.42
N ARG A 2 -47.87 -68.21 62.70
CA ARG A 2 -47.13 -67.99 63.99
C ARG A 2 -46.18 -66.76 64.05
N SER A 3 -46.21 -65.84 65.02
CA SER A 3 -46.43 -65.99 66.47
C SER A 3 -46.56 -64.62 67.19
N ASN A 4 -47.50 -64.55 68.15
CA ASN A 4 -47.61 -63.81 69.43
C ASN A 4 -46.43 -62.93 69.92
N ARG A 5 -46.63 -61.63 70.26
CA ARG A 5 -47.02 -60.95 71.56
C ARG A 5 -45.91 -60.92 72.65
N PRO A 6 -45.82 -59.97 73.64
CA PRO A 6 -46.87 -59.05 74.18
C PRO A 6 -46.45 -57.59 74.59
N HIS A 7 -47.44 -56.88 75.13
CA HIS A 7 -47.59 -55.56 75.79
C HIS A 7 -46.48 -54.98 76.71
N VAL A 8 -46.44 -53.63 76.88
CA VAL A 8 -47.00 -52.84 78.04
C VAL A 8 -46.65 -51.32 77.96
N ALA A 9 -47.66 -50.47 78.25
CA ALA A 9 -47.73 -49.07 78.78
C ALA A 9 -46.79 -47.95 78.24
N ALA A 10 -47.29 -46.91 77.56
CA ALA A 10 -48.04 -45.72 78.03
C ALA A 10 -47.21 -44.58 78.65
N ARG A 11 -47.08 -43.46 77.92
CA ARG A 11 -47.44 -42.09 78.36
C ARG A 11 -47.23 -41.05 77.24
N MET A 12 -48.24 -40.21 77.05
CA MET A 12 -48.24 -39.03 76.18
C MET A 12 -47.19 -38.00 76.62
N LEU A 13 -46.55 -37.34 75.65
CA LEU A 13 -46.04 -35.97 75.74
C LEU A 13 -46.07 -35.33 74.34
N SER A 14 -46.72 -34.18 74.25
CA SER A 14 -46.87 -33.33 73.08
C SER A 14 -45.52 -32.75 72.65
N LEU A 15 -45.16 -32.82 71.35
CA LEU A 15 -44.07 -32.04 70.78
C LEU A 15 -44.51 -31.32 69.50
N SER A 16 -44.56 -30.00 69.60
CA SER A 16 -44.62 -29.05 68.49
C SER A 16 -43.21 -28.89 67.88
N PHE A 17 -43.10 -28.98 66.56
CA PHE A 17 -41.86 -28.68 65.84
C PHE A 17 -41.69 -27.15 65.70
N LEU A 18 -40.71 -26.57 66.41
CA LEU A 18 -40.15 -25.25 66.13
C LEU A 18 -38.80 -25.43 65.41
N ILE A 19 -38.67 -24.84 64.23
CA ILE A 19 -37.43 -24.75 63.46
C ILE A 19 -36.60 -23.60 64.06
N PHE A 20 -35.43 -23.91 64.63
CA PHE A 20 -34.46 -22.92 65.09
C PHE A 20 -33.59 -22.43 63.92
N HIS A 21 -33.64 -21.13 63.65
CA HIS A 21 -32.60 -20.39 62.95
C HIS A 21 -31.40 -20.20 63.89
N PHE A 22 -30.20 -20.60 63.45
CA PHE A 22 -28.95 -20.13 64.02
C PHE A 22 -28.19 -19.32 62.96
N ALA A 23 -27.93 -18.07 63.28
CA ALA A 23 -27.14 -17.13 62.51
C ALA A 23 -25.65 -17.51 62.56
N ILE A 24 -24.98 -17.46 61.41
CA ILE A 24 -23.52 -17.47 61.29
C ILE A 24 -23.11 -16.13 60.66
N SER A 25 -22.14 -15.48 61.30
CA SER A 25 -21.60 -14.15 61.01
C SER A 25 -21.14 -13.98 59.56
N SER A 26 -21.52 -12.87 58.93
CA SER A 26 -20.99 -12.46 57.62
C SER A 26 -19.56 -11.94 57.76
N SER A 27 -18.57 -12.68 57.25
CA SER A 27 -17.24 -12.14 56.96
C SER A 27 -17.15 -11.74 55.48
N ARG A 28 -17.16 -10.42 55.30
CA ARG A 28 -16.75 -9.57 54.17
C ARG A 28 -15.49 -10.05 53.41
N LYS A 29 -15.56 -11.16 52.65
CA LYS A 29 -14.43 -11.66 51.84
C LYS A 29 -14.75 -12.21 50.44
N ASP A 30 -16.02 -12.35 50.06
CA ASP A 30 -16.41 -12.87 48.74
C ASP A 30 -16.82 -11.80 47.71
N SER A 31 -16.93 -10.52 48.11
CA SER A 31 -17.23 -9.42 47.17
C SER A 31 -15.98 -8.83 46.53
N GLU A 32 -14.83 -8.82 47.22
CA GLU A 32 -13.57 -8.26 46.66
C GLU A 32 -12.99 -9.14 45.54
N ASN A 33 -13.17 -10.46 45.59
CA ASN A 33 -12.61 -11.38 44.60
C ASN A 33 -13.43 -11.46 43.30
N ARG A 34 -14.74 -11.17 43.34
CA ARG A 34 -15.57 -11.04 42.12
C ARG A 34 -15.38 -9.68 41.45
N ASP A 35 -15.17 -8.63 42.23
CA ASP A 35 -14.86 -7.31 41.69
C ASP A 35 -13.45 -7.26 41.10
N GLU A 36 -12.44 -7.93 41.68
CA GLU A 36 -11.10 -8.04 41.05
C GLU A 36 -11.11 -8.87 39.75
N ILE A 37 -11.87 -9.97 39.68
CA ILE A 37 -11.97 -10.79 38.45
C ILE A 37 -12.77 -10.07 37.34
N HIS A 38 -13.77 -9.25 37.68
CA HIS A 38 -14.45 -8.37 36.72
C HIS A 38 -13.63 -7.14 36.32
N VAL A 39 -12.75 -6.65 37.19
CA VAL A 39 -11.83 -5.54 36.87
C VAL A 39 -10.70 -6.00 35.93
N ILE A 40 -10.26 -7.26 36.01
CA ILE A 40 -9.26 -7.82 35.09
C ILE A 40 -9.83 -8.02 33.67
N HIS A 41 -11.14 -8.22 33.51
CA HIS A 41 -11.80 -8.32 32.19
C HIS A 41 -12.16 -6.97 31.55
N LYS A 42 -12.00 -5.84 32.25
CA LYS A 42 -12.36 -4.50 31.72
C LYS A 42 -11.29 -3.84 30.84
N ASN A 43 -10.09 -4.40 30.77
CA ASN A 43 -8.95 -3.85 30.01
C ASN A 43 -8.55 -4.68 28.80
N LYS A 44 -9.39 -5.65 28.38
CA LYS A 44 -9.13 -6.41 27.16
C LYS A 44 -9.75 -5.65 25.98
N LEU A 45 -8.92 -5.20 25.05
CA LEU A 45 -9.36 -4.62 23.78
C LEU A 45 -10.08 -5.72 22.98
N ASP A 46 -11.31 -5.46 22.55
CA ASP A 46 -12.06 -6.39 21.70
C ASP A 46 -11.83 -6.09 20.21
N LEU A 47 -11.88 -7.10 19.35
CA LEU A 47 -11.69 -6.92 17.91
C LEU A 47 -12.73 -5.99 17.27
N GLN A 48 -13.96 -5.94 17.80
CA GLN A 48 -15.00 -4.99 17.37
C GLN A 48 -14.62 -3.51 17.61
N GLU A 49 -13.68 -3.22 18.52
CA GLU A 49 -13.19 -1.86 18.75
C GLU A 49 -12.15 -1.42 17.69
N ILE A 50 -11.80 -2.30 16.74
CA ILE A 50 -10.84 -2.03 15.67
C ILE A 50 -11.57 -1.90 14.33
N VAL A 51 -11.28 -0.82 13.61
CA VAL A 51 -11.68 -0.64 12.21
C VAL A 51 -10.48 -0.93 11.33
N PHE A 52 -10.56 -1.94 10.47
CA PHE A 52 -9.55 -2.20 9.45
C PHE A 52 -9.88 -1.44 8.18
N VAL A 53 -8.88 -0.80 7.59
CA VAL A 53 -8.97 -0.10 6.30
C VAL A 53 -7.97 -0.73 5.35
N ILE A 54 -8.46 -1.52 4.41
CA ILE A 54 -7.66 -2.11 3.34
C ILE A 54 -7.51 -1.07 2.22
N GLN A 55 -6.28 -0.59 2.02
CA GLN A 55 -5.87 0.39 1.01
C GLN A 55 -5.89 -0.23 -0.40
N SER A 56 -7.09 -0.59 -0.84
CA SER A 56 -7.37 -1.33 -2.08
C SER A 56 -7.68 -0.43 -3.26
N GLN A 57 -7.64 -1.01 -4.47
CA GLN A 57 -7.84 -0.31 -5.74
C GLN A 57 -8.96 -0.95 -6.57
N SER A 58 -9.53 -0.19 -7.51
CA SER A 58 -10.79 -0.58 -8.17
C SER A 58 -10.66 -1.63 -9.27
N ASN A 59 -9.45 -2.00 -9.72
CA ASN A 59 -9.31 -3.04 -10.74
C ASN A 59 -9.60 -4.44 -10.17
N SER A 60 -9.99 -5.37 -11.04
CA SER A 60 -10.52 -6.66 -10.60
C SER A 60 -9.51 -7.53 -9.83
N PHE A 61 -8.21 -7.34 -10.07
CA PHE A 61 -7.14 -8.02 -9.32
C PHE A 61 -7.08 -7.51 -7.88
N HIS A 62 -7.02 -6.19 -7.68
CA HIS A 62 -6.95 -5.57 -6.36
C HIS A 62 -8.24 -5.82 -5.56
N VAL A 63 -9.41 -5.69 -6.18
CA VAL A 63 -10.68 -6.06 -5.54
C VAL A 63 -10.66 -7.49 -5.00
N LYS A 64 -10.20 -8.48 -5.77
CA LYS A 64 -10.10 -9.88 -5.31
C LYS A 64 -9.15 -10.04 -4.12
N GLN A 65 -8.02 -9.31 -4.13
CA GLN A 65 -7.04 -9.36 -3.06
C GLN A 65 -7.59 -8.73 -1.76
N ALA A 66 -8.25 -7.57 -1.87
CA ALA A 66 -8.91 -6.91 -0.77
C ALA A 66 -10.01 -7.76 -0.15
N GLU A 67 -10.84 -8.40 -0.98
CA GLU A 67 -11.91 -9.29 -0.55
C GLU A 67 -11.38 -10.53 0.17
N ARG A 68 -10.29 -11.11 -0.33
CA ARG A 68 -9.61 -12.21 0.36
C ARG A 68 -9.10 -11.77 1.74
N ARG A 69 -8.48 -10.59 1.85
CA ARG A 69 -7.99 -10.07 3.13
C ARG A 69 -9.15 -9.79 4.09
N ARG A 70 -10.25 -9.24 3.59
CA ARG A 70 -11.47 -9.03 4.37
C ARG A 70 -12.04 -10.33 4.92
N ALA A 71 -12.16 -11.35 4.07
CA ALA A 71 -12.64 -12.67 4.47
C ALA A 71 -11.74 -13.31 5.55
N ASP A 72 -10.43 -13.24 5.39
CA ASP A 72 -9.44 -13.74 6.36
C ASP A 72 -9.59 -13.09 7.74
N LEU A 73 -9.72 -11.75 7.81
CA LEU A 73 -9.93 -11.04 9.08
C LEU A 73 -11.24 -11.45 9.77
N LEU A 74 -12.31 -11.63 9.01
CA LEU A 74 -13.62 -12.05 9.54
C LEU A 74 -13.61 -13.52 10.00
N GLU A 75 -12.89 -14.39 9.28
CA GLU A 75 -12.72 -15.80 9.66
C GLU A 75 -11.89 -15.94 10.95
N GLN A 76 -10.85 -15.13 11.13
CA GLN A 76 -10.09 -15.07 12.37
C GLN A 76 -10.98 -14.62 13.55
N ALA A 77 -11.78 -13.56 13.37
CA ALA A 77 -12.75 -13.11 14.38
C ALA A 77 -13.71 -14.24 14.81
N HIS A 78 -14.27 -14.94 13.82
CA HIS A 78 -15.15 -16.09 14.06
C HIS A 78 -14.44 -17.21 14.84
N SER A 79 -13.19 -17.52 14.47
CA SER A 79 -12.38 -18.55 15.12
C SER A 79 -12.04 -18.19 16.58
N LEU A 80 -11.88 -16.90 16.88
CA LEU A 80 -11.67 -16.39 18.23
C LEU A 80 -12.97 -16.27 19.05
N ARG A 81 -14.14 -16.47 18.43
CA ARG A 81 -15.47 -16.23 19.02
C ARG A 81 -15.64 -14.79 19.52
N GLU A 82 -15.02 -13.84 18.83
CA GLU A 82 -15.19 -12.41 19.07
C GLU A 82 -16.18 -11.82 18.06
N ASP A 83 -16.82 -10.70 18.42
CA ASP A 83 -17.66 -9.96 17.49
C ASP A 83 -16.79 -9.42 16.33
N PRO A 84 -17.28 -9.50 15.08
CA PRO A 84 -16.46 -9.17 13.92
C PRO A 84 -16.10 -7.67 13.87
N PRO A 85 -14.87 -7.33 13.47
CA PRO A 85 -14.47 -5.95 13.26
C PRO A 85 -15.16 -5.35 12.03
N VAL A 86 -15.17 -4.02 11.95
CA VAL A 86 -15.47 -3.33 10.69
C VAL A 86 -14.26 -3.43 9.78
N VAL A 87 -14.46 -3.91 8.55
CA VAL A 87 -13.41 -4.00 7.52
C VAL A 87 -13.84 -3.24 6.27
N LEU A 88 -13.15 -2.13 6.02
CA LEU A 88 -13.41 -1.23 4.90
C LEU A 88 -12.43 -1.50 3.76
N CYS A 89 -12.93 -1.54 2.53
CA CYS A 89 -12.12 -1.55 1.33
C CYS A 89 -12.16 -0.16 0.69
N LEU A 90 -11.00 0.49 0.60
CA LEU A 90 -10.86 1.86 0.13
C LEU A 90 -11.57 2.11 -1.22
N HIS A 91 -11.40 1.21 -2.20
CA HIS A 91 -12.01 1.33 -3.53
C HIS A 91 -13.55 1.34 -3.54
N SER A 92 -14.19 0.96 -2.43
CA SER A 92 -15.65 0.89 -2.29
C SER A 92 -16.25 1.99 -1.39
N LEU A 93 -15.41 2.86 -0.82
CA LEU A 93 -15.87 3.84 0.17
C LEU A 93 -16.56 5.04 -0.48
N SER A 94 -16.00 5.56 -1.57
CA SER A 94 -16.59 6.64 -2.34
C SER A 94 -16.01 6.69 -3.75
N ASP A 95 -16.63 7.50 -4.62
CA ASP A 95 -16.12 7.79 -5.97
C ASP A 95 -15.05 8.90 -5.97
N ASN A 96 -14.63 9.39 -4.80
CA ASN A 96 -13.58 10.39 -4.69
C ASN A 96 -12.21 9.76 -4.89
N GLU A 97 -11.59 10.03 -6.05
CA GLU A 97 -10.23 9.62 -6.36
C GLU A 97 -9.21 10.09 -5.31
N GLY A 98 -9.46 11.16 -4.57
CA GLY A 98 -8.56 11.62 -3.51
C GLY A 98 -8.45 10.70 -2.30
N ASP A 99 -9.39 9.76 -2.11
CA ASP A 99 -9.51 8.95 -0.90
C ASP A 99 -8.29 8.07 -0.63
N TRP A 100 -7.53 7.70 -1.68
CA TRP A 100 -6.30 6.93 -1.51
C TRP A 100 -5.22 7.66 -0.70
N SER A 101 -5.29 8.99 -0.63
CA SER A 101 -4.42 9.81 0.22
C SER A 101 -4.81 9.80 1.70
N ILE A 102 -5.88 9.09 2.08
CA ILE A 102 -6.41 8.93 3.44
C ILE A 102 -6.96 10.22 4.08
N LEU A 103 -6.33 11.37 3.86
CA LEU A 103 -6.70 12.64 4.49
C LEU A 103 -8.16 13.05 4.18
N PRO A 104 -8.67 12.94 2.95
CA PRO A 104 -10.09 13.22 2.65
C PRO A 104 -11.08 12.32 3.39
N LEU A 105 -10.64 11.13 3.84
CA LEU A 105 -11.49 10.18 4.55
C LEU A 105 -11.59 10.45 6.05
N LEU A 106 -10.68 11.22 6.63
CA LEU A 106 -10.63 11.43 8.08
C LEU A 106 -11.94 12.01 8.65
N PRO A 107 -12.61 13.00 8.02
CA PRO A 107 -13.93 13.46 8.47
C PRO A 107 -15.00 12.36 8.48
N TYR A 108 -15.02 11.50 7.45
CA TYR A 108 -15.93 10.36 7.41
C TYR A 108 -15.62 9.35 8.51
N MET A 109 -14.34 9.01 8.71
CA MET A 109 -13.89 8.06 9.71
C MET A 109 -14.20 8.54 11.13
N SER A 110 -13.91 9.80 11.43
CA SER A 110 -14.22 10.43 12.73
C SER A 110 -15.73 10.39 13.02
N ARG A 111 -16.57 10.77 12.05
CA ARG A 111 -18.04 10.74 12.21
C ARG A 111 -18.58 9.32 12.40
N SER A 112 -18.06 8.36 11.65
CA SER A 112 -18.60 6.99 11.62
C SER A 112 -18.12 6.12 12.78
N PHE A 113 -16.87 6.30 13.22
CA PHE A 113 -16.20 5.39 14.16
C PHE A 113 -15.73 6.08 15.46
N GLY A 114 -15.76 7.42 15.51
CA GLY A 114 -15.20 8.19 16.62
C GLY A 114 -15.86 7.97 18.00
N ARG A 115 -17.01 7.30 18.06
CA ARG A 115 -17.73 7.00 19.33
C ARG A 115 -17.72 5.54 19.73
N ASN A 116 -17.44 4.64 18.79
CA ASN A 116 -17.70 3.20 18.95
C ASN A 116 -16.47 2.34 18.69
N SER A 117 -15.32 2.96 18.41
CA SER A 117 -14.07 2.27 18.11
C SER A 117 -12.94 2.89 18.93
N SER A 118 -11.85 2.14 19.05
CA SER A 118 -10.63 2.55 19.74
C SER A 118 -9.50 2.82 18.74
N TRP A 119 -9.47 2.07 17.64
CA TRP A 119 -8.38 2.10 16.66
C TRP A 119 -8.87 2.06 15.22
N ILE A 120 -8.14 2.74 14.33
CA ILE A 120 -8.18 2.52 12.88
C ILE A 120 -6.84 1.93 12.47
N VAL A 121 -6.85 0.74 11.87
CA VAL A 121 -5.67 0.02 11.38
C VAL A 121 -5.70 0.01 9.85
N PHE A 122 -4.66 0.55 9.23
CA PHE A 122 -4.52 0.63 7.79
C PHE A 122 -3.63 -0.52 7.28
N LEU A 123 -4.11 -1.22 6.26
CA LEU A 123 -3.47 -2.40 5.68
C LEU A 123 -3.29 -2.21 4.17
N GLN A 124 -2.15 -2.64 3.63
CA GLN A 124 -2.06 -2.96 2.20
C GLN A 124 -2.71 -4.33 1.96
N GLU A 125 -3.08 -4.61 0.70
CA GLU A 125 -3.79 -5.84 0.33
C GLU A 125 -2.94 -7.09 0.62
N GLU A 126 -1.62 -6.97 0.50
CA GLU A 126 -0.64 -8.03 0.74
C GLU A 126 -0.28 -8.22 2.22
N THR A 127 -0.60 -7.27 3.10
CA THR A 127 -0.24 -7.35 4.53
C THR A 127 -1.04 -8.45 5.21
N ASN A 128 -0.36 -9.53 5.61
CA ASN A 128 -0.94 -10.56 6.45
C ASN A 128 -1.09 -10.04 7.88
N VAL A 129 -2.19 -10.38 8.54
CA VAL A 129 -2.48 -9.97 9.92
C VAL A 129 -2.75 -11.21 10.76
N ASN A 130 -2.05 -11.31 11.88
CA ASN A 130 -2.43 -12.19 12.97
C ASN A 130 -3.17 -11.35 14.03
N THR A 131 -4.48 -11.54 14.13
CA THR A 131 -5.36 -10.76 15.01
C THR A 131 -5.00 -10.87 16.49
N VAL A 132 -4.50 -12.03 16.96
CA VAL A 132 -4.18 -12.22 18.38
C VAL A 132 -2.98 -11.36 18.84
N PRO A 133 -1.78 -11.45 18.22
CA PRO A 133 -0.68 -10.54 18.54
C PRO A 133 -1.04 -9.08 18.28
N LEU A 134 -1.84 -8.77 17.24
CA LEU A 134 -2.26 -7.40 16.98
C LEU A 134 -3.08 -6.82 18.15
N LEU A 135 -4.05 -7.56 18.67
CA LEU A 135 -4.83 -7.15 19.85
C LEU A 135 -3.92 -6.94 21.07
N GLN A 136 -2.97 -7.85 21.29
CA GLN A 136 -2.01 -7.75 22.40
C GLN A 136 -1.12 -6.50 22.27
N VAL A 137 -0.76 -6.10 21.06
CA VAL A 137 0.03 -4.91 20.79
C VAL A 137 -0.78 -3.64 21.05
N LEU A 138 -1.97 -3.54 20.47
CA LEU A 138 -2.82 -2.34 20.59
C LEU A 138 -3.29 -2.13 22.03
N ALA A 139 -3.53 -3.20 22.79
CA ALA A 139 -3.91 -3.14 24.20
C ALA A 139 -2.80 -2.55 25.13
N LYS A 140 -1.55 -2.43 24.65
CA LYS A 140 -0.46 -1.78 25.40
C LYS A 140 -0.61 -0.26 25.46
N PHE A 141 -1.39 0.32 24.56
CA PHE A 141 -1.52 1.76 24.38
C PHE A 141 -2.86 2.24 24.94
N ASP A 142 -2.80 3.34 25.68
CA ASP A 142 -3.97 4.00 26.26
C ASP A 142 -4.86 4.57 25.13
N LYS A 143 -6.02 3.97 24.90
CA LYS A 143 -6.93 4.31 23.80
C LYS A 143 -7.49 5.73 23.85
N ASP A 144 -7.46 6.35 25.04
CA ASP A 144 -7.96 7.72 25.25
C ASP A 144 -6.90 8.78 24.92
N LYS A 145 -5.70 8.37 24.47
CA LYS A 145 -4.62 9.26 24.02
C LYS A 145 -4.38 9.19 22.53
N GLU A 146 -3.72 10.21 21.99
CA GLU A 146 -3.30 10.27 20.60
C GLU A 146 -2.10 9.35 20.34
N TRP A 147 -2.29 8.35 19.47
CA TRP A 147 -1.25 7.41 19.08
C TRP A 147 -1.17 7.29 17.56
N PHE A 148 0.05 7.42 17.06
CA PHE A 148 0.43 7.09 15.69
C PHE A 148 1.43 5.94 15.74
N LEU A 149 0.99 4.75 15.34
CA LEU A 149 1.73 3.50 15.51
C LEU A 149 2.16 2.93 14.15
N GLY A 150 3.38 2.40 14.06
CA GLY A 150 3.85 1.75 12.84
C GLY A 150 5.27 1.24 12.94
N LYS A 151 5.70 0.52 11.90
CA LYS A 151 7.12 0.18 11.69
C LYS A 151 7.84 1.42 11.10
N PRO A 152 8.88 1.95 11.75
CA PRO A 152 9.53 3.17 11.29
C PRO A 152 10.44 2.92 10.10
N LEU A 153 10.25 3.71 9.04
CA LEU A 153 11.21 3.98 7.98
C LEU A 153 11.90 5.33 8.25
N TYR A 154 13.04 5.54 7.58
CA TYR A 154 13.76 6.79 7.59
C TYR A 154 14.67 6.88 6.37
N ASP A 155 15.04 8.10 6.04
CA ASP A 155 16.02 8.35 4.98
C ASP A 155 17.42 8.41 5.58
N GLU A 156 18.38 7.83 4.87
CA GLU A 156 19.79 7.92 5.24
C GLU A 156 20.43 9.22 4.77
N GLU A 157 19.94 9.76 3.65
CA GLU A 157 20.40 10.99 3.03
C GLU A 157 19.20 11.87 2.68
N SER A 158 19.45 13.15 2.38
CA SER A 158 18.39 14.05 1.98
C SER A 158 17.89 13.65 0.59
N THR A 159 16.59 13.39 0.47
CA THR A 159 16.00 12.88 -0.76
C THR A 159 15.17 13.94 -1.48
N ILE A 160 15.12 13.84 -2.80
CA ILE A 160 14.25 14.69 -3.62
C ILE A 160 12.78 14.38 -3.41
N ILE A 161 12.42 13.12 -3.16
CA ILE A 161 11.03 12.68 -2.97
C ILE A 161 10.39 13.28 -1.71
N HIS A 162 11.20 13.66 -0.72
CA HIS A 162 10.75 14.35 0.49
C HIS A 162 11.08 15.85 0.46
N HIS A 163 11.37 16.42 -0.72
CA HIS A 163 11.69 17.82 -0.93
C HIS A 163 12.76 18.36 0.02
N TYR A 164 13.76 17.53 0.35
CA TYR A 164 14.83 17.87 1.30
C TYR A 164 14.32 18.25 2.69
N ALA A 165 13.13 17.77 3.09
CA ALA A 165 12.67 17.87 4.46
C ALA A 165 13.70 17.22 5.40
N PHE A 166 14.04 17.91 6.49
CA PHE A 166 15.06 17.47 7.45
C PHE A 166 16.46 17.24 6.84
N ALA A 167 16.84 17.96 5.78
CA ALA A 167 18.11 17.78 5.06
C ALA A 167 19.37 17.73 5.95
N GLU A 168 19.38 18.45 7.07
CA GLU A 168 20.52 18.45 8.01
C GLU A 168 20.68 17.12 8.76
N ASN A 169 19.57 16.41 9.02
CA ASN A 169 19.58 15.10 9.66
C ASN A 169 18.31 14.32 9.27
N PRO A 170 18.28 13.70 8.06
CA PRO A 170 17.09 13.03 7.55
C PRO A 170 16.62 11.88 8.47
N SER A 171 17.56 11.22 9.14
CA SER A 171 17.28 10.10 10.03
C SER A 171 16.44 10.45 11.26
N VAL A 172 16.32 11.75 11.61
CA VAL A 172 15.56 12.23 12.78
C VAL A 172 14.05 12.08 12.61
N PHE A 173 13.58 12.07 11.37
CA PHE A 173 12.16 11.96 11.05
C PHE A 173 11.84 10.53 10.64
N LYS A 174 10.80 9.96 11.25
CA LYS A 174 10.36 8.59 11.00
C LYS A 174 8.95 8.62 10.41
N TYR A 175 8.74 7.82 9.39
CA TYR A 175 7.45 7.65 8.72
C TYR A 175 7.12 6.16 8.61
N PRO A 176 5.83 5.77 8.57
CA PRO A 176 5.44 4.37 8.68
C PRO A 176 5.75 3.59 7.39
N ASP A 177 6.15 2.34 7.55
CA ASP A 177 6.15 1.34 6.49
C ASP A 177 4.73 0.80 6.28
N PHE A 178 4.04 1.26 5.22
CA PHE A 178 2.67 0.83 4.95
C PHE A 178 2.54 -0.68 4.71
N ALA A 179 3.60 -1.36 4.26
CA ALA A 179 3.59 -2.81 4.06
C ALA A 179 3.45 -3.58 5.39
N ALA A 180 3.88 -2.98 6.50
CA ALA A 180 3.81 -3.55 7.85
C ALA A 180 2.49 -3.28 8.59
N ALA A 181 1.55 -2.57 7.96
CA ALA A 181 0.44 -1.87 8.61
C ALA A 181 0.87 -0.69 9.49
N TRP A 182 -0.10 0.16 9.78
CA TRP A 182 0.01 1.28 10.72
C TRP A 182 -1.35 1.57 11.34
N ALA A 183 -1.35 2.23 12.49
CA ALA A 183 -2.59 2.47 13.24
C ALA A 183 -2.67 3.87 13.83
N LEU A 184 -3.90 4.38 13.92
CA LEU A 184 -4.25 5.62 14.61
C LEU A 184 -5.25 5.31 15.71
N SER A 185 -5.05 5.91 16.89
CA SER A 185 -6.10 5.93 17.91
C SER A 185 -7.22 6.89 17.50
N ILE A 186 -8.44 6.62 17.95
CA ILE A 186 -9.59 7.47 17.62
C ILE A 186 -9.43 8.94 18.06
N PRO A 187 -8.88 9.28 19.24
CA PRO A 187 -8.60 10.68 19.59
C PRO A 187 -7.75 11.40 18.53
N LEU A 188 -6.74 10.73 17.99
CA LEU A 188 -5.92 11.29 16.92
C LEU A 188 -6.71 11.44 15.61
N VAL A 189 -7.52 10.44 15.24
CA VAL A 189 -8.40 10.54 14.05
C VAL A 189 -9.35 11.73 14.16
N VAL A 190 -9.94 11.98 15.33
CA VAL A 190 -10.84 13.11 15.57
C VAL A 190 -10.09 14.45 15.39
N ARG A 191 -8.91 14.60 16.01
CA ARG A 191 -8.08 15.81 15.83
C ARG A 191 -7.74 16.06 14.36
N LEU A 192 -7.30 15.03 13.66
CA LEU A 192 -6.90 15.17 12.25
C LEU A 192 -8.10 15.47 11.35
N ALA A 193 -9.28 14.90 11.65
CA ALA A 193 -10.51 15.19 10.92
C ALA A 193 -10.95 16.65 11.07
N ASP A 194 -10.83 17.21 12.28
CA ASP A 194 -11.08 18.64 12.51
C ASP A 194 -10.06 19.50 11.75
N LYS A 195 -8.78 19.13 11.81
CA LYS A 195 -7.72 19.82 11.07
C LYS A 195 -7.96 19.81 9.56
N VAL A 196 -8.33 18.66 8.95
CA VAL A 196 -8.60 18.58 7.49
C VAL A 196 -9.76 19.48 7.09
N ARG A 197 -10.77 19.62 7.94
CA ARG A 197 -11.93 20.47 7.68
C ARG A 197 -11.59 21.95 7.77
N ASP A 198 -10.75 22.33 8.73
CA ASP A 198 -10.46 23.72 9.05
C ASP A 198 -9.25 24.27 8.25
N GLU A 199 -8.30 23.41 7.93
CA GLU A 199 -7.08 23.71 7.18
C GLU A 199 -6.87 22.71 6.02
N PRO A 200 -7.37 23.01 4.80
CA PRO A 200 -7.12 22.17 3.65
C PRO A 200 -5.63 22.07 3.33
N LEU A 201 -5.20 20.94 2.76
CA LEU A 201 -3.80 20.66 2.51
C LEU A 201 -3.12 21.76 1.70
N LYS A 202 -1.94 22.18 2.17
CA LYS A 202 -1.12 23.24 1.56
C LYS A 202 -0.33 22.76 0.35
N SER A 203 -0.11 21.45 0.21
CA SER A 203 0.61 20.89 -0.94
C SER A 203 -0.37 20.58 -2.06
N ASP A 204 -0.07 21.10 -3.25
CA ASP A 204 -0.79 20.72 -4.47
C ASP A 204 -0.41 19.31 -4.93
N PHE A 205 0.69 18.73 -4.43
CA PHE A 205 1.18 17.41 -4.87
C PHE A 205 1.18 16.40 -3.73
N THR A 206 0.86 15.14 -4.09
CA THR A 206 1.03 13.95 -3.26
C THR A 206 1.99 13.01 -3.97
N ILE A 207 3.22 12.90 -3.47
CA ILE A 207 4.37 12.23 -4.08
C ILE A 207 4.78 11.02 -3.25
N ASP A 208 4.97 11.19 -1.94
CA ASP A 208 5.23 10.10 -1.01
C ASP A 208 4.26 10.13 0.18
N LEU A 209 3.15 9.41 0.02
CA LEU A 209 2.02 9.49 0.94
C LEU A 209 2.37 9.15 2.40
N LYS A 210 3.26 8.17 2.61
CA LYS A 210 3.65 7.74 3.97
C LYS A 210 4.43 8.85 4.70
N HIS A 211 5.36 9.52 4.02
CA HIS A 211 6.09 10.65 4.59
C HIS A 211 5.16 11.86 4.79
N GLU A 212 4.29 12.14 3.83
CA GLU A 212 3.32 13.24 3.90
C GLU A 212 2.30 13.09 5.03
N ILE A 213 1.74 11.88 5.23
CA ILE A 213 0.86 11.60 6.37
C ILE A 213 1.62 11.78 7.69
N ALA A 214 2.85 11.28 7.78
CA ALA A 214 3.66 11.45 8.99
C ALA A 214 3.92 12.94 9.30
N LEU A 215 4.22 13.75 8.28
CA LEU A 215 4.39 15.20 8.43
C LEU A 215 3.10 15.88 8.87
N TYR A 216 1.97 15.49 8.26
CA TYR A 216 0.66 16.06 8.58
C TYR A 216 0.24 15.78 10.02
N ILE A 217 0.52 14.56 10.51
CA ILE A 217 0.26 14.12 11.89
C ILE A 217 1.17 14.84 12.88
N TRP A 218 2.47 14.92 12.58
CA TRP A 218 3.47 15.57 13.43
C TRP A 218 3.19 17.06 13.62
N ASP A 219 2.68 17.73 12.58
CA ASP A 219 2.14 19.08 12.64
C ASP A 219 3.10 20.10 13.27
N ASN A 220 4.34 20.16 12.77
CA ASN A 220 5.40 21.01 13.30
C ASN A 220 5.66 20.83 14.81
N GLY A 221 5.41 19.63 15.34
CA GLY A 221 5.59 19.29 16.75
C GLY A 221 4.34 19.42 17.62
N ASN A 222 3.21 19.85 17.06
CA ASN A 222 1.94 19.93 17.79
C ASN A 222 1.22 18.58 17.88
N GLY A 223 1.61 17.58 17.07
CA GLY A 223 1.06 16.23 17.12
C GLY A 223 2.10 15.16 17.48
N PRO A 224 1.66 13.90 17.66
CA PRO A 224 2.55 12.82 18.05
C PRO A 224 3.50 12.47 16.90
N ARG A 225 4.71 12.03 17.27
CA ARG A 225 5.62 11.35 16.34
C ARG A 225 5.18 9.90 16.15
N LEU A 226 5.64 9.28 15.06
CA LEU A 226 5.47 7.84 14.87
C LEU A 226 6.10 7.08 16.04
N THR A 227 5.29 6.27 16.71
CA THR A 227 5.71 5.36 17.76
C THR A 227 6.03 4.01 17.11
N ALA A 228 7.27 3.57 17.30
CA ALA A 228 7.74 2.31 16.75
C ALA A 228 7.02 1.12 17.40
N VAL A 229 6.51 0.22 16.57
CA VAL A 229 5.88 -1.05 17.00
C VAL A 229 6.63 -2.22 16.37
N PRO A 230 7.52 -2.90 17.10
CA PRO A 230 8.35 -3.99 16.57
C PRO A 230 7.56 -5.18 16.02
N GLU A 231 6.35 -5.42 16.54
CA GLU A 231 5.49 -6.51 16.11
C GLU A 231 4.80 -6.22 14.75
N LEU A 232 4.82 -4.97 14.27
CA LEU A 232 4.40 -4.66 12.91
C LEU A 232 5.59 -4.93 11.97
N CYS A 233 5.57 -6.08 11.28
CA CYS A 233 6.73 -6.56 10.52
C CYS A 233 6.47 -6.58 9.01
N THR A 234 7.56 -6.63 8.25
CA THR A 234 7.58 -6.96 6.82
C THR A 234 8.34 -8.25 6.54
N GLU A 235 8.45 -9.12 7.55
CA GLU A 235 9.09 -10.42 7.41
C GLU A 235 8.17 -11.35 6.60
N PRO A 236 8.72 -12.25 5.77
CA PRO A 236 7.92 -13.30 5.14
C PRO A 236 7.22 -14.16 6.18
N GLU A 237 5.95 -14.52 5.96
CA GLU A 237 5.12 -15.27 6.91
C GLU A 237 5.77 -16.57 7.42
N ASP A 238 6.44 -17.33 6.53
CA ASP A 238 7.13 -18.57 6.88
C ASP A 238 8.52 -18.37 7.52
N SER A 239 8.95 -17.13 7.72
CA SER A 239 10.26 -16.82 8.29
C SER A 239 10.29 -17.18 9.78
N PRO A 240 11.37 -17.79 10.31
CA PRO A 240 11.54 -17.98 11.75
C PRO A 240 11.47 -16.66 12.55
N ARG A 241 11.75 -15.53 11.88
CA ARG A 241 11.64 -14.20 12.48
C ARG A 241 10.19 -13.73 12.64
N ALA A 242 9.23 -14.31 11.92
CA ALA A 242 7.82 -13.91 11.95
C ALA A 242 7.07 -14.31 13.25
N HIS A 243 7.65 -15.14 14.12
CA HIS A 243 6.96 -15.67 15.31
C HIS A 243 6.43 -14.61 16.29
N HIS A 244 7.06 -13.42 16.34
CA HIS A 244 6.68 -12.31 17.20
C HIS A 244 5.87 -11.23 16.47
N CYS A 245 5.59 -11.43 15.18
CA CYS A 245 4.98 -10.44 14.32
C CYS A 245 3.45 -10.54 14.37
N ALA A 246 2.80 -9.40 14.56
CA ALA A 246 1.38 -9.19 14.33
C ALA A 246 1.05 -9.04 12.84
N THR A 247 2.00 -8.55 12.04
CA THR A 247 1.85 -8.43 10.59
C THR A 247 3.05 -9.02 9.85
N THR A 248 2.80 -9.62 8.69
CA THR A 248 3.84 -10.23 7.85
C THR A 248 3.54 -9.99 6.37
N LEU A 249 4.50 -10.31 5.51
CA LEU A 249 4.29 -10.32 4.06
C LEU A 249 4.22 -11.74 3.53
N ARG A 250 3.48 -11.92 2.43
CA ARG A 250 3.47 -13.18 1.70
C ARG A 250 4.84 -13.44 1.08
N LYS A 251 5.32 -14.67 1.21
CA LYS A 251 6.58 -15.11 0.59
C LYS A 251 6.43 -15.26 -0.92
N GLU A 252 5.30 -15.80 -1.36
CA GLU A 252 5.01 -16.01 -2.77
C GLU A 252 4.27 -14.80 -3.33
N PRO A 253 4.55 -14.40 -4.60
CA PRO A 253 3.74 -13.41 -5.29
C PRO A 253 2.25 -13.79 -5.23
N PRO A 254 1.33 -12.81 -5.33
CA PRO A 254 -0.08 -13.10 -5.51
C PRO A 254 -0.28 -14.16 -6.60
N ALA A 255 -1.26 -15.04 -6.42
CA ALA A 255 -1.60 -16.06 -7.42
C ALA A 255 -2.18 -15.38 -8.67
N CYS A 256 -1.28 -14.88 -9.51
CA CYS A 256 -1.58 -14.25 -10.79
C CYS A 256 -1.66 -15.29 -11.90
N GLY A 257 -2.11 -14.86 -13.08
CA GLY A 257 -2.06 -15.68 -14.29
C GLY A 257 -0.63 -15.93 -14.77
N GLU A 258 -0.52 -16.63 -15.90
CA GLU A 258 0.78 -16.83 -16.55
C GLU A 258 1.44 -15.49 -16.91
N SER A 259 2.77 -15.48 -16.86
CA SER A 259 3.56 -14.32 -17.29
C SER A 259 3.19 -13.90 -18.72
N VAL A 260 2.91 -12.61 -18.92
CA VAL A 260 2.59 -12.03 -20.23
C VAL A 260 3.69 -12.35 -21.24
N LYS A 261 3.33 -12.83 -22.43
CA LYS A 261 4.26 -13.23 -23.49
C LYS A 261 5.05 -12.04 -24.04
N ARG A 262 6.22 -12.27 -24.67
CA ARG A 262 7.08 -11.17 -25.17
C ARG A 262 6.38 -10.44 -26.31
N GLU A 263 5.62 -11.22 -27.08
CA GLU A 263 4.86 -10.85 -28.26
C GLU A 263 3.63 -10.00 -27.91
N ASP A 264 3.19 -10.04 -26.65
CA ASP A 264 2.02 -9.29 -26.16
C ASP A 264 2.41 -7.91 -25.58
N MET A 265 3.68 -7.51 -25.65
CA MET A 265 4.19 -6.26 -25.09
C MET A 265 4.94 -5.43 -26.15
N PHE A 266 4.59 -4.14 -26.25
CA PHE A 266 5.30 -3.16 -27.06
C PHE A 266 5.92 -2.08 -26.16
N VAL A 267 7.21 -1.82 -26.32
CA VAL A 267 7.95 -0.83 -25.53
C VAL A 267 8.23 0.42 -26.37
N ALA A 268 7.82 1.57 -25.85
CA ALA A 268 8.05 2.88 -26.42
C ALA A 268 9.03 3.66 -25.55
N VAL A 269 10.20 3.98 -26.10
CA VAL A 269 11.21 4.78 -25.39
C VAL A 269 11.16 6.21 -25.89
N LYS A 270 10.84 7.15 -25.00
CA LYS A 270 10.95 8.59 -25.29
C LYS A 270 12.41 9.00 -25.18
N THR A 271 12.97 9.55 -26.26
CA THR A 271 14.32 10.12 -26.28
C THR A 271 14.35 11.39 -27.14
N CYS A 272 15.54 11.96 -27.32
CA CYS A 272 15.80 13.03 -28.27
C CYS A 272 17.24 12.97 -28.77
N ARG A 273 17.54 13.67 -29.85
CA ARG A 273 18.86 13.69 -30.50
C ARG A 273 20.01 13.89 -29.52
N LYS A 274 19.81 14.74 -28.51
CA LYS A 274 20.79 15.05 -27.46
C LYS A 274 21.26 13.81 -26.70
N PHE A 275 20.40 12.82 -26.51
CA PHE A 275 20.64 11.68 -25.63
C PHE A 275 20.95 10.38 -26.35
N HIS A 276 20.99 10.40 -27.68
CA HIS A 276 21.34 9.24 -28.52
C HIS A 276 22.71 8.62 -28.13
N SER A 277 23.72 9.45 -27.82
CA SER A 277 25.07 8.97 -27.50
C SER A 277 25.28 8.64 -26.03
N GLU A 278 24.44 9.13 -25.13
CA GLU A 278 24.66 9.04 -23.68
C GLU A 278 23.70 8.06 -22.99
N ARG A 279 22.40 8.16 -23.28
CA ARG A 279 21.36 7.41 -22.55
C ARG A 279 20.93 6.14 -23.27
N VAL A 280 20.71 6.20 -24.59
CA VAL A 280 20.32 5.02 -25.38
C VAL A 280 21.34 3.87 -25.30
N PRO A 281 22.68 4.10 -25.26
CA PRO A 281 23.63 3.01 -25.09
C PRO A 281 23.50 2.28 -23.75
N VAL A 282 22.96 2.93 -22.70
CA VAL A 282 22.68 2.29 -21.42
C VAL A 282 21.52 1.30 -21.58
N ILE A 283 20.44 1.69 -22.26
CA ILE A 283 19.29 0.82 -22.54
C ILE A 283 19.74 -0.41 -23.34
N LYS A 284 20.55 -0.21 -24.38
CA LYS A 284 21.19 -1.27 -25.19
C LYS A 284 22.00 -2.27 -24.35
N LYS A 285 22.77 -1.76 -23.37
CA LYS A 285 23.62 -2.58 -22.49
C LYS A 285 22.84 -3.31 -21.39
N THR A 286 21.59 -2.92 -21.13
CA THR A 286 20.82 -3.39 -19.98
C THR A 286 19.60 -4.20 -20.42
N TRP A 287 18.45 -3.54 -20.60
CA TRP A 287 17.15 -4.18 -20.69
C TRP A 287 16.56 -4.25 -22.11
N GLU A 288 17.15 -3.59 -23.13
CA GLU A 288 16.65 -3.63 -24.53
C GLU A 288 16.46 -5.07 -25.03
N LYS A 289 17.41 -5.95 -24.69
CA LYS A 289 17.42 -7.36 -25.12
C LYS A 289 16.18 -8.16 -24.70
N ASP A 290 15.50 -7.72 -23.64
CA ASP A 290 14.31 -8.39 -23.12
C ASP A 290 13.04 -7.93 -23.86
N ALA A 291 13.08 -6.77 -24.52
CA ALA A 291 11.99 -6.26 -25.36
C ALA A 291 12.01 -6.96 -26.74
N LEU A 292 10.90 -7.59 -27.13
CA LEU A 292 10.77 -8.14 -28.48
C LEU A 292 10.35 -7.08 -29.49
N PHE A 293 9.41 -6.21 -29.10
CA PHE A 293 8.98 -5.07 -29.88
C PHE A 293 9.31 -3.79 -29.12
N LEU A 294 10.22 -3.00 -29.67
CA LEU A 294 10.68 -1.74 -29.09
C LEU A 294 10.92 -0.72 -30.17
N GLU A 295 10.51 0.52 -29.91
CA GLU A 295 10.86 1.67 -30.75
C GLU A 295 11.36 2.85 -29.92
N TYR A 296 12.37 3.52 -30.45
CA TYR A 296 12.93 4.75 -29.90
C TYR A 296 12.28 5.96 -30.57
N TYR A 297 11.56 6.78 -29.82
CA TYR A 297 10.86 7.96 -30.32
C TYR A 297 11.68 9.22 -30.08
N SER A 298 12.13 9.84 -31.16
CA SER A 298 13.06 10.97 -31.14
C SER A 298 12.60 12.07 -32.08
N ASP A 299 13.07 13.30 -31.84
CA ASP A 299 12.94 14.43 -32.75
C ASP A 299 13.85 14.31 -33.99
N HIS A 300 14.75 13.31 -34.00
CA HIS A 300 15.69 13.06 -35.08
C HIS A 300 15.74 11.57 -35.44
N ALA A 301 15.57 11.24 -36.72
CA ALA A 301 15.74 9.89 -37.25
C ALA A 301 17.23 9.55 -37.37
N ASP A 302 17.66 8.48 -36.71
CA ASP A 302 19.05 8.04 -36.66
C ASP A 302 19.12 6.56 -37.08
N PRO A 303 19.66 6.22 -38.26
CA PRO A 303 19.73 4.83 -38.69
C PRO A 303 20.63 3.94 -37.81
N SER A 304 21.57 4.52 -37.05
CA SER A 304 22.47 3.76 -36.17
C SER A 304 21.81 3.32 -34.87
N ILE A 305 20.79 4.07 -34.45
CA ILE A 305 19.91 3.80 -33.31
C ILE A 305 18.51 3.97 -33.89
N PRO A 306 17.90 2.94 -34.52
CA PRO A 306 16.77 3.10 -35.44
C PRO A 306 15.58 3.84 -34.80
N THR A 307 15.67 5.17 -34.76
CA THR A 307 14.74 6.05 -34.07
C THR A 307 13.65 6.45 -35.03
N ILE A 308 12.44 6.52 -34.50
CA ILE A 308 11.24 6.93 -35.20
C ILE A 308 10.98 8.39 -34.88
N ASN A 309 10.96 9.22 -35.92
CA ASN A 309 10.49 10.59 -35.83
C ASN A 309 9.00 10.65 -36.20
N LEU A 310 8.16 11.01 -35.23
CA LEU A 310 6.70 11.15 -35.40
C LEU A 310 6.27 12.55 -35.86
N GLY A 311 7.22 13.42 -36.21
CA GLY A 311 6.94 14.80 -36.58
C GLY A 311 6.70 15.74 -35.39
N VAL A 312 6.97 15.27 -34.17
CA VAL A 312 6.83 16.07 -32.94
C VAL A 312 8.22 16.56 -32.51
N PRO A 313 8.44 17.88 -32.35
CA PRO A 313 9.74 18.42 -31.92
C PRO A 313 10.07 18.03 -30.48
N ASN A 314 11.36 18.08 -30.13
CA ASN A 314 11.77 17.96 -28.74
C ASN A 314 11.47 19.26 -27.97
N THR A 315 11.09 19.10 -26.71
CA THR A 315 10.69 20.16 -25.78
C THR A 315 11.51 20.03 -24.48
N GLU A 316 11.55 21.07 -23.63
CA GLU A 316 12.32 21.03 -22.38
C GLU A 316 11.46 20.83 -21.12
N ARG A 317 10.18 21.23 -21.16
CA ARG A 317 9.31 21.27 -19.96
C ARG A 317 8.48 19.99 -19.78
N GLY A 318 7.91 19.47 -20.85
CA GLY A 318 7.06 18.29 -20.85
C GLY A 318 6.95 17.73 -22.25
N HIS A 319 6.43 16.51 -22.40
CA HIS A 319 6.50 15.75 -23.66
C HIS A 319 5.14 15.26 -24.15
N CYS A 320 4.05 15.99 -23.84
CA CYS A 320 2.68 15.55 -24.12
C CYS A 320 2.48 15.18 -25.60
N GLY A 321 2.90 16.05 -26.53
CA GLY A 321 2.72 15.79 -27.97
C GLY A 321 3.37 14.48 -28.40
N LYS A 322 4.58 14.19 -27.88
CA LYS A 322 5.33 12.96 -28.19
C LYS A 322 4.62 11.74 -27.61
N THR A 323 4.12 11.82 -26.37
CA THR A 323 3.38 10.74 -25.72
C THR A 323 2.07 10.43 -26.44
N PHE A 324 1.28 11.43 -26.85
CA PHE A 324 0.06 11.19 -27.63
C PHE A 324 0.34 10.63 -29.02
N ALA A 325 1.41 11.06 -29.68
CA ALA A 325 1.83 10.47 -30.95
C ALA A 325 2.22 8.99 -30.79
N ILE A 326 2.85 8.61 -29.67
CA ILE A 326 3.14 7.21 -29.31
C ILE A 326 1.84 6.42 -29.12
N LEU A 327 0.85 6.96 -28.40
CA LEU A 327 -0.46 6.31 -28.23
C LEU A 327 -1.13 6.04 -29.58
N GLN A 328 -1.13 7.03 -30.49
CA GLN A 328 -1.71 6.87 -31.83
C GLN A 328 -0.95 5.82 -32.64
N ARG A 329 0.38 5.83 -32.57
CA ARG A 329 1.22 4.84 -33.25
C ARG A 329 0.96 3.43 -32.74
N PHE A 330 0.78 3.26 -31.44
CA PHE A 330 0.48 1.97 -30.83
C PHE A 330 -0.83 1.33 -31.34
N LEU A 331 -1.84 2.15 -31.69
CA LEU A 331 -3.09 1.68 -32.30
C LEU A 331 -3.04 1.57 -33.83
N SER A 332 -1.97 2.03 -34.47
CA SER A 332 -1.82 1.98 -35.93
C SER A 332 -1.34 0.61 -36.41
N ASN A 333 -1.48 0.36 -37.71
CA ASN A 333 -0.93 -0.84 -38.36
C ASN A 333 0.60 -0.80 -38.54
N ALA A 334 1.28 0.26 -38.09
CA ALA A 334 2.73 0.41 -38.22
C ALA A 334 3.51 -0.41 -37.18
N VAL A 335 2.87 -0.82 -36.09
CA VAL A 335 3.46 -1.64 -35.03
C VAL A 335 2.62 -2.90 -34.79
N PRO A 336 3.18 -3.97 -34.21
CA PRO A 336 2.43 -5.19 -33.93
C PRO A 336 1.22 -4.95 -33.00
N ASN A 337 0.16 -5.71 -33.21
CA ASN A 337 -1.03 -5.68 -32.37
C ASN A 337 -0.78 -6.41 -31.04
N THR A 338 -0.14 -5.74 -30.09
CA THR A 338 0.19 -6.26 -28.76
C THR A 338 -0.83 -5.83 -27.71
N LYS A 339 -0.94 -6.54 -26.58
CA LYS A 339 -1.93 -6.23 -25.53
C LYS A 339 -1.52 -5.08 -24.61
N TRP A 340 -0.21 -4.87 -24.45
CA TRP A 340 0.34 -3.91 -23.50
C TRP A 340 1.27 -2.93 -24.19
N LEU A 341 1.11 -1.66 -23.86
CA LEU A 341 2.03 -0.57 -24.17
C LEU A 341 2.82 -0.22 -22.91
N VAL A 342 4.14 -0.20 -23.01
CA VAL A 342 5.04 0.29 -21.97
C VAL A 342 5.71 1.56 -22.48
N VAL A 343 5.51 2.70 -21.82
CA VAL A 343 6.14 3.98 -22.16
C VAL A 343 7.16 4.31 -21.08
N VAL A 344 8.41 4.53 -21.48
CA VAL A 344 9.51 4.87 -20.57
C VAL A 344 10.34 6.03 -21.12
N ASP A 345 10.98 6.77 -20.23
CA ASP A 345 12.00 7.75 -20.60
C ASP A 345 13.35 7.05 -20.86
N ASP A 346 14.25 7.73 -21.58
CA ASP A 346 15.54 7.16 -21.96
C ASP A 346 16.54 7.04 -20.79
N ASP A 347 16.20 7.57 -19.62
CA ASP A 347 16.90 7.40 -18.35
C ASP A 347 16.14 6.57 -17.30
N THR A 348 15.09 5.86 -17.72
CA THR A 348 14.41 4.83 -16.91
C THR A 348 15.13 3.48 -17.03
N LEU A 349 15.43 2.86 -15.90
CA LEU A 349 15.87 1.46 -15.83
C LEU A 349 14.66 0.58 -15.49
N ILE A 350 14.42 -0.48 -16.26
CA ILE A 350 13.24 -1.35 -16.07
C ILE A 350 13.56 -2.83 -16.25
N SER A 351 12.94 -3.69 -15.45
CA SER A 351 12.99 -5.15 -15.57
C SER A 351 11.76 -5.68 -16.30
N LEU A 352 11.84 -5.82 -17.63
CA LEU A 352 10.72 -6.31 -18.45
C LEU A 352 10.23 -7.71 -18.07
N PRO A 353 11.08 -8.69 -17.67
CA PRO A 353 10.56 -9.99 -17.26
C PRO A 353 9.79 -9.94 -15.94
N ARG A 354 10.16 -9.06 -14.99
CA ARG A 354 9.37 -8.85 -13.76
C ARG A 354 8.06 -8.15 -14.07
N LEU A 355 8.10 -7.13 -14.93
CA LEU A 355 6.90 -6.46 -15.40
C LEU A 355 5.90 -7.44 -16.01
N ARG A 356 6.36 -8.37 -16.87
CA ARG A 356 5.48 -9.40 -17.46
C ARG A 356 4.83 -10.31 -16.42
N VAL A 357 5.52 -10.63 -15.33
CA VAL A 357 4.93 -11.41 -14.22
C VAL A 357 3.84 -10.59 -13.54
N LEU A 358 4.10 -9.32 -13.21
CA LEU A 358 3.08 -8.42 -12.66
C LEU A 358 1.89 -8.26 -13.60
N LEU A 359 2.11 -8.09 -14.90
CA LEU A 359 1.02 -7.93 -15.87
C LEU A 359 0.18 -9.19 -16.05
N GLY A 360 0.68 -10.37 -15.66
CA GLY A 360 -0.11 -11.60 -15.58
C GLY A 360 -1.22 -11.54 -14.54
N CYS A 361 -1.20 -10.57 -13.63
CA CYS A 361 -2.24 -10.35 -12.63
C CYS A 361 -3.46 -9.61 -13.21
N TYR A 362 -3.30 -8.89 -14.32
CA TYR A 362 -4.33 -8.00 -14.86
C TYR A 362 -4.97 -8.55 -16.15
N ASP A 363 -6.26 -8.30 -16.32
CA ASP A 363 -6.95 -8.61 -17.58
C ASP A 363 -6.66 -7.51 -18.61
N PRO A 364 -6.02 -7.82 -19.76
CA PRO A 364 -5.70 -6.83 -20.79
C PRO A 364 -6.93 -6.27 -21.52
N SER A 365 -8.12 -6.87 -21.34
CA SER A 365 -9.39 -6.33 -21.83
C SER A 365 -10.01 -5.28 -20.90
N GLU A 366 -9.50 -5.14 -19.68
CA GLU A 366 -9.83 -4.01 -18.80
C GLU A 366 -8.96 -2.78 -19.15
N PRO A 367 -9.44 -1.54 -18.95
CA PRO A 367 -8.66 -0.33 -19.18
C PRO A 367 -7.63 -0.09 -18.06
N VAL A 368 -6.55 -0.86 -18.06
CA VAL A 368 -5.49 -0.79 -17.04
C VAL A 368 -4.51 0.34 -17.38
N CYS A 369 -4.34 1.27 -16.43
CA CYS A 369 -3.31 2.31 -16.43
C CYS A 369 -2.45 2.11 -15.18
N LEU A 370 -1.23 1.61 -15.33
CA LEU A 370 -0.39 1.09 -14.24
C LEU A 370 0.95 1.82 -14.16
N GLY A 371 1.37 2.19 -12.94
CA GLY A 371 2.71 2.66 -12.63
C GLY A 371 2.80 3.24 -11.20
N GLU A 372 3.77 4.12 -10.95
CA GLU A 372 3.81 4.87 -9.69
C GLU A 372 2.81 6.03 -9.75
N ARG A 373 1.93 6.13 -8.75
CA ARG A 373 0.80 7.06 -8.76
C ARG A 373 1.14 8.27 -7.90
N TYR A 374 1.07 9.45 -8.48
CA TYR A 374 1.09 10.73 -7.76
C TYR A 374 -0.28 11.39 -7.80
N GLY A 375 -0.51 12.32 -6.89
CA GLY A 375 -1.71 13.15 -6.81
C GLY A 375 -1.41 14.61 -7.12
N TYR A 376 -2.36 15.29 -7.75
CA TYR A 376 -2.40 16.73 -7.88
C TYR A 376 -3.73 17.27 -7.36
N GLY A 377 -3.72 18.14 -6.35
CA GLY A 377 -4.88 18.82 -5.81
C GLY A 377 -5.95 17.91 -5.20
N LEU A 378 -5.59 16.74 -4.68
CA LEU A 378 -6.55 15.69 -4.27
C LEU A 378 -7.61 16.15 -3.24
N SER A 379 -7.28 17.10 -2.36
CA SER A 379 -8.24 17.66 -1.40
C SER A 379 -9.16 18.74 -1.97
N GLN A 380 -8.94 19.16 -3.22
CA GLN A 380 -9.65 20.27 -3.89
C GLN A 380 -10.32 19.81 -5.20
N GLY A 381 -10.61 18.51 -5.33
CA GLY A 381 -11.21 17.94 -6.54
C GLY A 381 -10.23 17.77 -7.70
N GLY A 382 -8.94 17.64 -7.38
CA GLY A 382 -7.89 17.32 -8.34
C GLY A 382 -7.91 15.86 -8.80
N TYR A 383 -6.77 15.33 -9.23
CA TYR A 383 -6.69 14.04 -9.91
C TYR A 383 -5.37 13.31 -9.63
N SER A 384 -5.39 12.01 -9.90
CA SER A 384 -4.19 11.16 -9.87
C SER A 384 -3.52 11.14 -11.26
N TYR A 385 -2.20 10.92 -11.29
CA TYR A 385 -1.44 10.67 -12.52
C TYR A 385 -0.35 9.62 -12.30
N ILE A 386 0.10 8.97 -13.38
CA ILE A 386 1.22 8.01 -13.32
C ILE A 386 2.50 8.74 -13.71
N THR A 387 3.52 8.69 -12.88
CA THR A 387 4.78 9.39 -13.16
C THR A 387 5.44 8.84 -14.43
N GLY A 388 5.85 9.74 -15.33
CA GLY A 388 6.45 9.34 -16.59
C GLY A 388 7.80 8.63 -16.44
N GLY A 389 8.65 9.14 -15.55
CA GLY A 389 10.00 8.63 -15.34
C GLY A 389 10.04 7.25 -14.68
N GLY A 390 9.11 6.97 -13.75
CA GLY A 390 8.91 5.64 -13.19
C GLY A 390 8.50 4.59 -14.24
N GLY A 391 7.96 5.04 -15.37
CA GLY A 391 7.46 4.20 -16.46
C GLY A 391 5.96 3.99 -16.35
N MET A 392 5.27 4.15 -17.48
CA MET A 392 3.82 4.03 -17.61
C MET A 392 3.46 2.78 -18.38
N VAL A 393 2.45 2.04 -17.92
CA VAL A 393 1.96 0.85 -18.62
C VAL A 393 0.47 0.97 -18.87
N PHE A 394 0.06 0.73 -20.12
CA PHE A 394 -1.33 0.80 -20.55
C PHE A 394 -1.76 -0.51 -21.20
N SER A 395 -2.94 -1.01 -20.86
CA SER A 395 -3.59 -2.00 -21.71
C SER A 395 -4.01 -1.36 -23.03
N ARG A 396 -4.15 -2.18 -24.08
CA ARG A 396 -4.65 -1.68 -25.36
C ARG A 396 -6.04 -1.05 -25.25
N GLU A 397 -6.91 -1.62 -24.41
CA GLU A 397 -8.23 -1.05 -24.13
C GLU A 397 -8.12 0.36 -23.52
N ALA A 398 -7.19 0.59 -22.58
CA ALA A 398 -6.98 1.92 -22.00
C ALA A 398 -6.59 2.95 -23.09
N VAL A 399 -5.66 2.59 -23.97
CA VAL A 399 -5.23 3.49 -25.06
C VAL A 399 -6.37 3.80 -26.03
N VAL A 400 -7.20 2.81 -26.36
CA VAL A 400 -8.40 2.99 -27.18
C VAL A 400 -9.36 4.01 -26.55
N ARG A 401 -9.65 3.89 -25.25
CA ARG A 401 -10.54 4.83 -24.54
C ARG A 401 -9.96 6.24 -24.48
N ILE A 402 -8.65 6.37 -24.19
CA ILE A 402 -7.98 7.67 -24.16
C ILE A 402 -8.11 8.37 -25.51
N LEU A 403 -7.78 7.70 -26.61
CA LEU A 403 -7.81 8.33 -27.93
C LEU A 403 -9.22 8.59 -28.46
N ASN A 404 -10.20 7.73 -28.13
CA ASN A 404 -11.60 7.93 -28.53
C ASN A 404 -12.32 9.01 -27.71
N SER A 405 -11.79 9.40 -26.55
CA SER A 405 -12.41 10.41 -25.68
C SER A 405 -12.35 11.85 -26.22
N GLY A 406 -11.50 12.10 -27.23
CA GLY A 406 -11.16 13.47 -27.65
C GLY A 406 -10.13 14.16 -26.74
N CYS A 407 -9.58 13.45 -25.76
CA CYS A 407 -8.43 13.92 -24.97
C CYS A 407 -7.27 14.31 -25.88
N LYS A 408 -6.65 15.47 -25.58
CA LYS A 408 -5.54 16.02 -26.33
C LYS A 408 -4.67 16.90 -25.45
N CYS A 409 -3.41 17.04 -25.84
CA CYS A 409 -2.51 18.02 -25.27
C CYS A 409 -3.03 19.44 -25.53
N TYR A 410 -2.96 20.31 -24.52
CA TYR A 410 -3.18 21.75 -24.72
C TYR A 410 -1.95 22.43 -25.36
N SER A 411 -0.77 21.84 -25.21
CA SER A 411 0.45 22.17 -25.96
C SER A 411 1.38 20.95 -25.99
N ASP A 412 2.24 20.85 -27.01
CA ASP A 412 3.17 19.72 -27.15
C ASP A 412 4.16 19.60 -25.97
N ASP A 413 4.49 20.74 -25.35
CA ASP A 413 5.41 20.86 -24.22
C ASP A 413 4.76 20.73 -22.84
N ALA A 414 3.45 20.43 -22.78
CA ALA A 414 2.76 20.15 -21.53
C ALA A 414 3.34 18.89 -20.83
N PRO A 415 3.30 18.82 -19.48
CA PRO A 415 3.63 17.60 -18.74
C PRO A 415 2.68 16.48 -19.15
N ASP A 416 3.24 15.44 -19.77
CA ASP A 416 2.48 14.37 -20.42
C ASP A 416 1.74 13.50 -19.42
N ASP A 417 2.38 13.17 -18.31
CA ASP A 417 1.82 12.40 -17.20
C ASP A 417 0.60 13.10 -16.58
N MET A 418 0.71 14.39 -16.25
CA MET A 418 -0.39 15.17 -15.68
C MET A 418 -1.55 15.34 -16.67
N VAL A 419 -1.27 15.58 -17.95
CA VAL A 419 -2.34 15.66 -18.98
C VAL A 419 -3.05 14.32 -19.13
N LEU A 420 -2.32 13.21 -19.14
CA LEU A 420 -2.93 11.88 -19.15
C LEU A 420 -3.77 11.66 -17.89
N GLY A 421 -3.25 12.01 -16.70
CA GLY A 421 -3.99 11.93 -15.44
C GLY A 421 -5.31 12.70 -15.47
N MET A 422 -5.32 13.93 -15.98
CA MET A 422 -6.55 14.71 -16.18
C MET A 422 -7.56 13.98 -17.05
N CYS A 423 -7.10 13.40 -18.17
CA CYS A 423 -7.98 12.69 -19.08
C CYS A 423 -8.51 11.38 -18.48
N LEU A 424 -7.68 10.63 -17.77
CA LEU A 424 -8.11 9.41 -17.08
C LEU A 424 -9.18 9.73 -16.03
N ASN A 425 -8.96 10.78 -15.23
CA ASN A 425 -9.93 11.26 -14.26
C ASN A 425 -11.25 11.69 -14.92
N ALA A 426 -11.19 12.47 -16.01
CA ALA A 426 -12.38 12.90 -16.75
C ALA A 426 -13.16 11.72 -17.38
N LEU A 427 -12.48 10.62 -17.68
CA LEU A 427 -13.06 9.40 -18.22
C LEU A 427 -13.56 8.42 -17.15
N GLY A 428 -13.30 8.69 -15.86
CA GLY A 428 -13.55 7.73 -14.79
C GLY A 428 -12.71 6.45 -14.92
N LEU A 429 -11.51 6.56 -15.51
CA LEU A 429 -10.56 5.45 -15.62
C LEU A 429 -9.58 5.51 -14.44
N PRO A 430 -9.65 4.56 -13.49
CA PRO A 430 -8.82 4.62 -12.30
C PRO A 430 -7.35 4.31 -12.62
N ILE A 431 -6.45 5.01 -11.95
CA ILE A 431 -5.02 4.69 -11.99
C ILE A 431 -4.72 3.56 -11.00
N THR A 432 -4.03 2.55 -11.51
CA THR A 432 -3.49 1.45 -10.72
C THR A 432 -2.08 1.79 -10.27
N HIS A 433 -1.92 2.08 -8.98
CA HIS A 433 -0.63 2.22 -8.34
C HIS A 433 0.05 0.86 -8.17
N SER A 434 1.33 0.79 -8.51
CA SER A 434 2.22 -0.30 -8.10
C SER A 434 3.40 0.27 -7.30
N PRO A 435 3.68 -0.24 -6.09
CA PRO A 435 4.82 0.21 -5.27
C PRO A 435 6.17 -0.31 -5.80
N LEU A 436 6.18 -0.98 -6.96
CA LEU A 436 7.38 -1.54 -7.58
C LEU A 436 7.95 -0.63 -8.67
N PHE A 437 7.23 0.43 -9.03
CA PHE A 437 7.69 1.48 -9.96
C PHE A 437 8.21 2.66 -9.15
N HIS A 438 9.34 3.23 -9.59
CA HIS A 438 10.04 4.28 -8.84
C HIS A 438 10.51 5.41 -9.76
N GLN A 439 10.01 6.61 -9.52
CA GLN A 439 10.34 7.87 -10.17
C GLN A 439 11.71 8.41 -9.73
N ALA A 440 12.26 7.88 -8.64
CA ALA A 440 13.55 8.28 -8.08
C ALA A 440 14.56 7.10 -8.09
N ARG A 441 15.84 7.42 -7.81
CA ARG A 441 16.92 6.41 -7.81
C ARG A 441 16.82 5.59 -6.52
N PRO A 442 17.39 4.37 -6.45
CA PRO A 442 17.27 3.52 -5.26
C PRO A 442 17.68 4.22 -3.96
N ASP A 443 18.71 5.07 -4.00
CA ASP A 443 19.23 5.78 -2.83
C ASP A 443 18.29 6.86 -2.29
N ASP A 444 17.27 7.26 -3.08
CA ASP A 444 16.27 8.22 -2.64
C ASP A 444 15.13 7.54 -1.85
N TYR A 445 15.17 6.22 -1.67
CA TYR A 445 14.18 5.46 -0.88
C TYR A 445 14.84 4.81 0.35
N ALA A 446 14.09 4.69 1.45
CA ALA A 446 14.55 3.98 2.64
C ALA A 446 15.03 2.56 2.31
N LYS A 447 16.20 2.16 2.84
CA LYS A 447 16.75 0.81 2.62
C LYS A 447 15.81 -0.30 3.05
N ASP A 448 15.14 -0.12 4.20
CA ASP A 448 14.22 -1.12 4.74
C ASP A 448 12.98 -1.29 3.87
N LEU A 449 12.54 -0.23 3.16
CA LEU A 449 11.45 -0.31 2.18
C LEU A 449 11.88 -1.18 1.00
N LEU A 450 13.02 -0.87 0.40
CA LEU A 450 13.53 -1.62 -0.75
C LEU A 450 13.92 -3.06 -0.38
N ALA A 451 14.21 -3.33 0.89
CA ALA A 451 14.63 -4.65 1.36
C ALA A 451 13.54 -5.72 1.24
N HIS A 452 12.25 -5.33 1.29
CA HIS A 452 11.12 -6.25 1.15
C HIS A 452 10.36 -6.08 -0.17
N GLN A 453 10.91 -5.34 -1.13
CA GLN A 453 10.34 -5.15 -2.46
C GLN A 453 11.18 -5.86 -3.53
N VAL A 454 10.54 -6.16 -4.66
CA VAL A 454 11.21 -6.63 -5.88
C VAL A 454 10.94 -5.59 -6.98
N PRO A 455 11.77 -4.54 -7.09
CA PRO A 455 11.49 -3.41 -7.97
C PRO A 455 11.35 -3.81 -9.45
N ILE A 456 10.46 -3.11 -10.15
CA ILE A 456 10.27 -3.17 -11.60
C ILE A 456 11.09 -2.08 -12.29
N SER A 457 11.10 -0.86 -11.76
CA SER A 457 11.82 0.26 -12.37
C SER A 457 12.45 1.20 -11.34
N PHE A 458 13.41 2.00 -11.81
CA PHE A 458 14.00 3.15 -11.14
C PHE A 458 14.32 4.25 -12.16
N HIS A 459 14.31 5.50 -11.71
CA HIS A 459 14.62 6.68 -12.52
C HIS A 459 15.39 7.72 -11.69
N LYS A 460 16.43 8.42 -12.12
CA LYS A 460 17.06 8.49 -13.43
C LYS A 460 18.54 8.20 -13.31
N HIS A 461 19.26 8.22 -14.43
CA HIS A 461 20.71 8.08 -14.54
C HIS A 461 21.54 9.16 -13.80
N TRP A 462 20.93 10.02 -12.98
CA TRP A 462 21.58 11.14 -12.31
C TRP A 462 22.42 10.69 -11.11
N ASN A 463 23.69 11.07 -11.11
CA ASN A 463 24.64 10.80 -10.02
C ASN A 463 24.73 9.32 -9.61
N ILE A 464 24.57 8.42 -10.59
CA ILE A 464 24.66 6.96 -10.41
C ILE A 464 25.39 6.34 -11.61
N ASN A 465 25.88 5.10 -11.44
CA ASN A 465 26.22 4.24 -12.57
C ASN A 465 24.97 3.40 -12.94
N PRO A 466 24.24 3.73 -14.02
CA PRO A 466 22.96 3.10 -14.31
C PRO A 466 23.09 1.61 -14.67
N VAL A 467 24.20 1.20 -15.30
CA VAL A 467 24.45 -0.21 -15.59
C VAL A 467 24.69 -1.00 -14.31
N ALA A 468 25.43 -0.44 -13.35
CA ALA A 468 25.64 -1.07 -12.04
C ALA A 468 24.32 -1.16 -11.25
N VAL A 469 23.52 -0.08 -11.24
CA VAL A 469 22.19 -0.06 -10.61
C VAL A 469 21.27 -1.11 -11.22
N PHE A 470 21.19 -1.20 -12.55
CA PHE A 470 20.40 -2.23 -13.23
C PHE A 470 20.85 -3.64 -12.83
N ASN A 471 22.15 -3.91 -12.84
CA ASN A 471 22.69 -5.22 -12.47
C ASN A 471 22.41 -5.60 -11.01
N LYS A 472 22.47 -4.63 -10.09
CA LYS A 472 22.22 -4.83 -8.65
C LYS A 472 20.74 -5.07 -8.36
N TRP A 473 19.86 -4.27 -8.97
CA TRP A 473 18.46 -4.18 -8.54
C TRP A 473 17.46 -4.83 -9.49
N LEU A 474 17.71 -4.80 -10.80
CA LEU A 474 16.68 -5.07 -11.82
C LEU A 474 16.99 -6.28 -12.72
N ARG A 475 18.25 -6.70 -12.78
CA ARG A 475 18.62 -7.90 -13.54
C ARG A 475 17.93 -9.13 -12.94
N ASN A 476 17.31 -9.91 -13.81
CA ASN A 476 16.70 -11.17 -13.40
C ASN A 476 17.76 -12.25 -13.28
N ASP A 477 18.27 -12.42 -12.07
CA ASP A 477 18.94 -13.64 -11.67
C ASP A 477 17.83 -14.62 -11.24
N MET A 478 17.01 -15.12 -12.18
CA MET A 478 16.10 -16.25 -11.92
C MET A 478 16.92 -17.54 -11.74
N LYS A 479 17.83 -17.56 -10.78
CA LYS A 479 18.17 -18.76 -10.04
C LYS A 479 17.19 -18.80 -8.87
N THR A 480 16.44 -19.89 -8.80
CA THR A 480 15.48 -20.26 -7.77
C THR A 480 15.84 -19.77 -6.35
N PRO A 481 14.85 -19.49 -5.48
CA PRO A 481 15.06 -19.11 -4.09
C PRO A 481 15.54 -20.34 -3.28
N ASN A 482 16.77 -20.77 -3.51
CA ASN A 482 17.53 -21.69 -2.69
C ASN A 482 19.00 -21.26 -2.78
N GLY A 483 19.37 -20.29 -1.94
CA GLY A 483 20.74 -19.83 -1.85
C GLY A 483 20.81 -18.35 -1.50
N LEU A 484 20.67 -18.03 -0.21
CA LEU A 484 21.24 -16.82 0.35
C LEU A 484 22.75 -16.85 0.07
N ASP A 485 23.21 -16.20 -0.99
CA ASP A 485 24.62 -15.88 -1.12
C ASP A 485 24.89 -14.67 -0.20
N LYS A 486 25.32 -14.98 1.03
CA LYS A 486 25.64 -14.02 2.08
C LYS A 486 26.91 -13.19 1.80
N ASN A 487 27.55 -13.33 0.63
CA ASN A 487 28.89 -12.78 0.41
C ASN A 487 29.00 -11.62 -0.59
N ALA A 488 27.90 -10.98 -1.01
CA ALA A 488 27.96 -9.84 -1.94
C ALA A 488 27.48 -8.48 -1.35
N ARG A 489 27.33 -8.37 -0.02
CA ARG A 489 26.86 -7.12 0.63
C ARG A 489 27.94 -6.36 1.44
N THR A 490 29.20 -6.70 1.25
CA THR A 490 30.33 -5.92 1.76
C THR A 490 31.26 -5.65 0.59
N GLU A 491 31.10 -4.46 0.00
CA GLU A 491 32.11 -3.63 -0.68
C GLU A 491 31.41 -2.73 -1.71
N LEU A 492 31.18 -1.49 -1.27
CA LEU A 492 31.12 -0.18 -1.96
C LEU A 492 30.03 0.70 -1.34
#